data_AF-A0A7S3QAP8-F1
#
_entry.id   AF-A0A7S3QAP8-F1
#
_cell.length_a   1.000
_cell.length_b   1.000
_cell.length_c   1.000
_cell.angle_alpha   90.00
_cell.angle_beta   90.00
_cell.angle_gamma   90.00
#
_symmetry.space_group_name_H-M   'P 1'
#
loop_
_entity.id
_entity.type
_entity.pdbx_description
1 polymer ?
#
loop_
_entity_poly.entity_id
_entity_poly.type
_entity_poly.pdbx_seq_one_letter_code
_entity_poly.pdbx_strand_id
1 'polypeptide(L)'
;MFLAWRAHDRGGDSRFDEVKDKFFMFFFFWMFQGIWVFAISLPILMINGSDKPYDGFSVLDYVCIVAFALAVIVEVAADLQKAIWVKKGREGVFCTTGVWFFSRHPNYFGEILQWWAAFGIAFGSGIGWSDAQWWTTIISPLVTMQILLNTGSTGVMQANGTRSLKRYYDRCPEEYKAYRESTSILIPFIGYKSVPMFLKRTIFFDFKRYEYQPETEQDVKKADEEEA
;
A
#
# COMPACT_ATOMS: atom_id res chain seq x y z
N MET A 1 -2.10 11.44 14.02
CA MET A 1 -3.20 12.40 14.22
C MET A 1 -4.22 12.38 13.07
N PHE A 2 -3.80 12.43 11.79
CA PHE A 2 -4.70 12.33 10.63
C PHE A 2 -5.55 11.05 10.58
N LEU A 3 -4.95 9.87 10.83
CA LEU A 3 -5.67 8.59 10.82
C LEU A 3 -6.77 8.51 11.88
N ALA A 4 -6.49 9.01 13.09
CA ALA A 4 -7.46 9.08 14.18
C ALA A 4 -8.63 10.02 13.84
N TRP A 5 -8.33 11.20 13.30
CA TRP A 5 -9.35 12.13 12.81
C TRP A 5 -10.22 11.50 11.71
N ARG A 6 -9.61 10.81 10.73
CA ARG A 6 -10.34 10.13 9.64
C ARG A 6 -11.22 8.99 10.15
N ALA A 7 -10.75 8.21 11.13
CA ALA A 7 -11.52 7.12 11.72
C ALA A 7 -12.76 7.65 12.46
N HIS A 8 -12.59 8.75 13.20
CA HIS A 8 -13.69 9.43 13.88
C HIS A 8 -14.70 10.02 12.88
N ASP A 9 -14.22 10.71 11.84
CA ASP A 9 -15.05 11.32 10.78
C ASP A 9 -15.92 10.29 10.04
N ARG A 10 -15.46 9.04 9.92
CA ARG A 10 -16.17 7.96 9.22
C ARG A 10 -17.15 7.18 10.11
N GLY A 11 -17.23 7.47 11.41
CA GLY A 11 -18.20 6.82 12.31
C GLY A 11 -17.88 5.35 12.61
N GLY A 12 -16.62 4.93 12.46
CA GLY A 12 -16.20 3.53 12.65
C GLY A 12 -15.86 2.81 11.34
N ASP A 13 -15.71 1.49 11.43
CA ASP A 13 -15.32 0.64 10.30
C ASP A 13 -16.28 -0.53 10.18
N SER A 14 -17.14 -0.47 9.17
CA SER A 14 -18.23 -1.43 8.94
C SER A 14 -17.74 -2.87 8.72
N ARG A 15 -16.45 -3.06 8.39
CA ARG A 15 -15.84 -4.38 8.21
C ARG A 15 -15.83 -5.22 9.50
N PHE A 16 -15.97 -4.58 10.66
CA PHE A 16 -15.98 -5.25 11.96
C PHE A 16 -17.37 -5.62 12.46
N ASP A 17 -18.43 -5.12 11.82
CA ASP A 17 -19.80 -5.27 12.31
C ASP A 17 -20.24 -6.74 12.36
N GLU A 18 -19.74 -7.59 11.47
CA GLU A 18 -20.07 -9.02 11.41
C GLU A 18 -19.21 -9.90 12.33
N VAL A 19 -18.12 -9.33 12.86
CA VAL A 19 -17.06 -10.08 13.57
C VAL A 19 -17.09 -9.79 15.07
N LYS A 20 -17.53 -8.58 15.46
CA LYS A 20 -17.48 -8.09 16.85
C LYS A 20 -18.29 -8.94 17.83
N ASP A 21 -19.38 -9.57 17.39
CA ASP A 21 -20.25 -10.38 18.24
C ASP A 21 -19.78 -11.84 18.38
N LYS A 22 -18.78 -12.26 17.59
CA LYS A 22 -18.24 -13.62 17.57
C LYS A 22 -16.90 -13.67 18.27
N PHE A 23 -16.90 -13.97 19.58
CA PHE A 23 -15.69 -13.92 20.44
C PHE A 23 -14.46 -14.57 19.81
N PHE A 24 -14.54 -15.83 19.37
CA PHE A 24 -13.37 -16.53 18.80
C PHE A 24 -12.90 -15.89 17.50
N MET A 25 -13.83 -15.48 16.61
CA MET A 25 -13.48 -14.85 15.34
C MET A 25 -12.82 -13.49 15.58
N PHE A 26 -13.35 -12.70 16.50
CA PHE A 26 -12.78 -11.43 16.93
C PHE A 26 -11.39 -11.63 17.56
N PHE A 27 -11.24 -12.61 18.46
CA PHE A 27 -9.96 -12.94 19.09
C PHE A 27 -8.88 -13.30 18.07
N PHE A 28 -9.17 -14.23 17.15
CA PHE A 28 -8.20 -14.62 16.11
C PHE A 28 -7.85 -13.46 15.18
N PHE A 29 -8.82 -12.59 14.86
CA PHE A 29 -8.57 -11.39 14.09
C PHE A 29 -7.55 -10.46 14.77
N TRP A 30 -7.69 -10.22 16.08
CA TRP A 30 -6.74 -9.43 16.86
C TRP A 30 -5.38 -10.10 17.00
N MET A 31 -5.33 -11.42 17.19
CA MET A 31 -4.06 -12.15 17.24
C MET A 31 -3.32 -12.07 15.91
N PHE A 32 -4.04 -12.20 14.78
CA PHE A 32 -3.46 -12.02 13.45
C PHE A 32 -2.94 -10.59 13.24
N GLN A 33 -3.69 -9.57 13.65
CA GLN A 33 -3.22 -8.18 13.61
C GLN A 33 -1.99 -7.97 14.49
N GLY A 34 -1.93 -8.58 15.68
CA GLY A 34 -0.77 -8.51 16.57
C GLY A 34 0.48 -9.11 15.94
N ILE A 35 0.36 -10.31 15.35
CA ILE A 35 1.46 -10.97 14.63
C ILE A 35 1.93 -10.12 13.44
N TRP A 36 0.99 -9.54 12.71
CA TRP A 36 1.29 -8.65 11.59
C TRP A 36 2.06 -7.40 12.04
N VAL A 37 1.55 -6.67 13.04
CA VAL A 37 2.23 -5.47 13.57
C VAL A 37 3.61 -5.82 14.11
N PHE A 38 3.74 -6.96 14.78
CA PHE A 38 5.04 -7.47 15.24
C PHE A 38 6.01 -7.71 14.07
N ALA A 39 5.57 -8.41 13.02
CA ALA A 39 6.39 -8.70 11.84
C ALA A 39 6.86 -7.42 11.12
N ILE A 40 6.00 -6.41 11.03
CA ILE A 40 6.37 -5.11 10.46
C ILE A 40 7.34 -4.34 11.37
N SER A 41 7.24 -4.51 12.70
CA SER A 41 8.06 -3.78 13.67
C SER A 41 9.48 -4.32 13.83
N LEU A 42 9.81 -5.48 13.23
CA LEU A 42 11.11 -6.14 13.34
C LEU A 42 12.35 -5.22 13.16
N PRO A 43 12.47 -4.37 12.12
CA PRO A 43 13.61 -3.47 11.98
C PRO A 43 13.74 -2.50 13.17
N ILE A 44 12.61 -2.00 13.70
CA ILE A 44 12.60 -1.10 14.85
C ILE A 44 13.02 -1.86 16.12
N LEU A 45 12.50 -3.08 16.30
CA LEU A 45 12.87 -3.93 17.44
C LEU A 45 14.36 -4.27 17.42
N MET A 46 14.93 -4.57 16.25
CA MET A 46 16.36 -4.84 16.11
C MET A 46 17.21 -3.62 16.50
N ILE A 47 16.86 -2.42 16.00
CA ILE A 47 17.58 -1.19 16.33
C ILE A 47 17.55 -0.92 17.85
N ASN A 48 16.38 -1.08 18.47
CA ASN A 48 16.22 -0.80 19.91
C ASN A 48 16.75 -1.92 20.82
N GLY A 49 16.90 -3.14 20.30
CA GLY A 49 17.45 -4.28 21.01
C GLY A 49 18.95 -4.49 20.80
N SER A 50 19.60 -3.61 20.02
CA SER A 50 21.03 -3.72 19.76
C SER A 50 21.85 -3.21 20.94
N ASP A 51 22.80 -4.04 21.39
CA ASP A 51 23.82 -3.68 22.38
C ASP A 51 25.04 -2.98 21.76
N LYS A 52 25.03 -2.75 20.44
CA LYS A 52 26.13 -2.07 19.75
C LYS A 52 26.23 -0.63 20.26
N PRO A 53 27.40 -0.20 20.78
CA PRO A 53 27.59 1.19 21.18
C PRO A 53 27.36 2.12 19.98
N TYR A 54 26.63 3.21 20.21
CA TYR A 54 26.41 4.21 19.18
C TYR A 54 27.73 4.83 18.73
N ASP A 55 28.08 4.61 17.46
CA ASP A 55 29.31 5.07 16.81
C ASP A 55 29.06 6.21 15.81
N GLY A 56 27.85 6.76 15.78
CA GLY A 56 27.42 7.77 14.81
C GLY A 56 26.53 7.19 13.71
N PHE A 57 26.05 8.04 12.80
CA PHE A 57 25.32 7.61 11.61
C PHE A 57 26.27 7.43 10.43
N SER A 58 26.15 6.29 9.74
CA SER A 58 26.80 6.04 8.46
C SER A 58 26.12 6.80 7.33
N VAL A 59 26.77 6.86 6.16
CA VAL A 59 26.16 7.42 4.93
C VAL A 59 24.88 6.68 4.57
N LEU A 60 24.84 5.35 4.77
CA LEU A 60 23.64 4.54 4.51
C LEU A 60 22.49 4.95 5.43
N ASP A 61 22.77 5.20 6.71
CA ASP A 61 21.75 5.63 7.67
C ASP A 61 21.13 6.97 7.24
N TYR A 62 21.95 7.94 6.84
CA TYR A 62 21.43 9.21 6.32
C TYR A 62 20.58 9.03 5.06
N VAL A 63 21.02 8.20 4.10
CA VAL A 63 20.24 7.89 2.89
C VAL A 63 18.88 7.28 3.26
N CYS A 64 18.86 6.31 4.16
CA CYS A 64 17.64 5.64 4.58
C CYS A 64 16.73 6.56 5.41
N ILE A 65 17.27 7.40 6.29
CA ILE A 65 16.50 8.40 7.05
C ILE A 65 15.82 9.40 6.09
N VAL A 66 16.57 9.91 5.10
CA VAL A 66 16.01 10.80 4.08
C VAL A 66 14.93 10.09 3.25
N ALA A 67 15.19 8.84 2.82
CA ALA A 67 14.21 8.04 2.09
C ALA A 67 12.93 7.82 2.92
N PHE A 68 13.07 7.50 4.21
CA PHE A 68 11.94 7.34 5.12
C PHE A 68 11.12 8.63 5.25
N ALA A 69 11.78 9.78 5.46
CA ALA A 69 11.12 11.07 5.56
C ALA A 69 10.36 11.43 4.27
N LEU A 70 10.98 11.23 3.10
CA LEU A 70 10.32 11.43 1.80
C LEU A 70 9.12 10.49 1.62
N ALA A 71 9.24 9.24 2.04
CA ALA A 71 8.18 8.26 1.98
C ALA A 71 6.95 8.66 2.81
N VAL A 72 7.17 9.13 4.04
CA VAL A 72 6.12 9.72 4.90
C VAL A 72 5.47 10.93 4.23
N ILE A 73 6.26 11.84 3.64
CA ILE A 73 5.74 13.03 2.96
C ILE A 73 4.85 12.63 1.78
N VAL A 74 5.29 11.67 0.95
CA VAL A 74 4.51 11.17 -0.20
C VAL A 74 3.19 10.55 0.27
N GLU A 75 3.23 9.71 1.30
CA GLU A 75 2.05 9.06 1.86
C GLU A 75 1.03 10.10 2.37
N VAL A 76 1.48 11.03 3.23
CA VAL A 76 0.63 12.06 3.81
C VAL A 76 0.08 12.99 2.71
N ALA A 77 0.90 13.39 1.75
CA ALA A 77 0.47 14.22 0.62
C ALA A 77 -0.59 13.51 -0.22
N ALA A 78 -0.40 12.23 -0.53
CA ALA A 78 -1.37 11.42 -1.28
C ALA A 78 -2.73 11.37 -0.56
N ASP A 79 -2.72 11.05 0.74
CA ASP A 79 -3.94 10.92 1.52
C ASP A 79 -4.68 12.25 1.69
N LEU A 80 -3.95 13.35 1.93
CA LEU A 80 -4.53 14.69 2.01
C LEU A 80 -5.13 15.15 0.68
N GLN A 81 -4.40 14.96 -0.43
CA GLN A 81 -4.89 15.31 -1.77
C GLN A 81 -6.18 14.55 -2.09
N LYS A 82 -6.23 13.24 -1.78
CA LYS A 82 -7.42 12.42 -1.99
C LYS A 82 -8.58 12.85 -1.09
N ALA A 83 -8.32 13.17 0.17
CA ALA A 83 -9.35 13.64 1.10
C ALA A 83 -9.96 14.98 0.63
N ILE A 84 -9.11 15.92 0.19
CA ILE A 84 -9.56 17.20 -0.37
C ILE A 84 -10.39 16.98 -1.64
N TRP A 85 -9.93 16.11 -2.54
CA TRP A 85 -10.66 15.77 -3.78
C TRP A 85 -12.05 15.19 -3.48
N VAL A 86 -12.16 14.28 -2.49
CA VAL A 86 -13.46 13.74 -2.06
C VAL A 86 -14.35 14.84 -1.47
N LYS A 87 -13.79 15.73 -0.63
CA LYS A 87 -14.55 16.84 -0.02
C LYS A 87 -15.07 17.85 -1.04
N LYS A 88 -14.35 18.05 -2.14
CA LYS A 88 -14.79 18.88 -3.28
C LYS A 88 -15.87 18.21 -4.16
N GLY A 89 -16.36 17.03 -3.78
CA GLY A 89 -17.40 16.33 -4.52
C GLY A 89 -16.87 15.41 -5.62
N ARG A 90 -15.57 15.03 -5.56
CA ARG A 90 -14.92 14.17 -6.56
C ARG A 90 -14.98 14.82 -7.94
N GLU A 91 -14.40 16.00 -8.07
CA GLU A 91 -14.27 16.72 -9.35
C GLU A 91 -13.49 15.85 -10.36
N GLY A 92 -14.13 15.48 -11.46
CA GLY A 92 -13.60 14.47 -12.40
C GLY A 92 -13.88 13.02 -11.94
N VAL A 93 -13.66 12.04 -12.82
CA VAL A 93 -14.08 10.66 -12.54
C VAL A 93 -13.13 9.94 -11.56
N PHE A 94 -11.85 10.33 -11.51
CA PHE A 94 -10.82 9.80 -10.61
C PHE A 94 -9.82 10.89 -10.21
N CYS A 95 -9.14 10.70 -9.09
CA CYS A 95 -8.18 11.67 -8.55
C CYS A 95 -6.88 11.64 -9.37
N THR A 96 -6.54 12.75 -10.02
CA THR A 96 -5.29 12.96 -10.78
C THR A 96 -4.45 14.12 -10.23
N THR A 97 -4.79 14.64 -9.05
CA THR A 97 -4.13 15.81 -8.46
C THR A 97 -2.81 15.43 -7.80
N GLY A 98 -1.76 16.22 -8.03
CA GLY A 98 -0.49 16.11 -7.30
C GLY A 98 0.21 14.77 -7.51
N VAL A 99 0.51 14.05 -6.42
CA VAL A 99 1.23 12.77 -6.52
C VAL A 99 0.41 11.67 -7.20
N TRP A 100 -0.92 11.81 -7.23
CA TRP A 100 -1.82 10.91 -7.96
C TRP A 100 -1.68 11.02 -9.49
N PHE A 101 -1.05 12.08 -10.00
CA PHE A 101 -0.74 12.20 -11.43
C PHE A 101 0.38 11.22 -11.85
N PHE A 102 1.33 10.93 -10.95
CA PHE A 102 2.51 10.11 -11.25
C PHE A 102 2.34 8.64 -10.89
N SER A 103 1.40 8.33 -9.99
CA SER A 103 1.11 6.97 -9.54
C SER A 103 -0.38 6.84 -9.21
N ARG A 104 -0.95 5.67 -9.50
CA ARG A 104 -2.32 5.31 -9.13
C ARG A 104 -2.46 4.98 -7.65
N HIS A 105 -1.37 4.64 -6.95
CA HIS A 105 -1.34 4.32 -5.51
C HIS A 105 -0.10 4.89 -4.82
N PRO A 106 0.08 6.24 -4.83
CA PRO A 106 1.28 6.87 -4.28
C PRO A 106 1.39 6.71 -2.75
N ASN A 107 0.26 6.58 -2.05
CA ASN A 107 0.23 6.32 -0.61
C ASN A 107 0.82 4.95 -0.27
N TYR A 108 0.45 3.89 -1.01
CA TYR A 108 1.04 2.56 -0.82
C TYR A 108 2.52 2.51 -1.16
N PHE A 109 2.97 3.30 -2.15
CA PHE A 109 4.39 3.43 -2.43
C PHE A 109 5.14 4.07 -1.25
N GLY A 110 4.59 5.13 -0.66
CA GLY A 110 5.14 5.74 0.56
C GLY A 110 5.27 4.73 1.69
N GLU A 111 4.20 3.99 1.98
CA GLU A 111 4.22 2.96 3.03
C GLU A 111 5.26 1.87 2.77
N ILE A 112 5.34 1.34 1.54
CA ILE A 112 6.36 0.33 1.18
C ILE A 112 7.77 0.88 1.33
N LEU A 113 8.02 2.11 0.87
CA LEU A 113 9.35 2.74 0.93
C LEU A 113 9.78 3.01 2.37
N GLN A 114 8.86 3.36 3.27
CA GLN A 114 9.16 3.52 4.71
C GLN A 114 9.77 2.24 5.29
N TRP A 115 9.16 1.08 5.03
CA TRP A 115 9.63 -0.18 5.60
C TRP A 115 10.92 -0.68 4.96
N TRP A 116 11.15 -0.41 3.67
CA TRP A 116 12.45 -0.64 3.04
C TRP A 116 13.54 0.27 3.62
N ALA A 117 13.23 1.53 3.90
CA ALA A 117 14.16 2.45 4.56
C ALA A 117 14.45 2.01 6.01
N ALA A 118 13.44 1.58 6.77
CA ALA A 118 13.62 1.06 8.13
C ALA A 118 14.50 -0.20 8.15
N PHE A 119 14.31 -1.12 7.20
CA PHE A 119 15.18 -2.28 6.98
C PHE A 119 16.65 -1.87 6.74
N GLY A 120 16.85 -0.83 5.92
CA GLY A 120 18.17 -0.26 5.65
C GLY A 120 18.82 0.39 6.89
N ILE A 121 18.05 1.12 7.71
CA ILE A 121 18.56 1.70 8.99
C ILE A 121 18.95 0.58 9.96
N ALA A 122 18.16 -0.50 10.02
CA ALA A 122 18.45 -1.63 10.91
C ALA A 122 19.80 -2.30 10.59
N PHE A 123 20.31 -2.17 9.36
CA PHE A 123 21.63 -2.68 8.97
C PHE A 123 22.77 -2.13 9.84
N GLY A 124 22.71 -0.83 10.21
CA GLY A 124 23.73 -0.18 11.04
C GLY A 124 23.75 -0.67 12.50
N SER A 125 22.66 -1.31 12.95
CA SER A 125 22.52 -1.82 14.32
C SER A 125 23.13 -3.21 14.55
N GLY A 126 23.51 -3.92 13.49
CA GLY A 126 24.15 -5.25 13.57
C GLY A 126 25.60 -5.27 13.10
N ILE A 127 26.14 -6.47 12.84
CA ILE A 127 27.49 -6.67 12.26
C ILE A 127 27.44 -6.62 10.72
N GLY A 128 26.51 -5.83 10.16
CA GLY A 128 26.25 -5.75 8.74
C GLY A 128 25.75 -7.07 8.12
N TRP A 129 26.21 -7.39 6.92
CA TRP A 129 25.71 -8.52 6.11
C TRP A 129 25.87 -9.91 6.76
N SER A 130 26.83 -10.05 7.68
CA SER A 130 27.13 -11.29 8.39
C SER A 130 26.16 -11.58 9.53
N ASP A 131 25.31 -10.60 9.90
CA ASP A 131 24.34 -10.75 10.96
C ASP A 131 23.07 -11.43 10.44
N ALA A 132 22.88 -12.69 10.82
CA ALA A 132 21.69 -13.45 10.48
C ALA A 132 20.41 -12.83 11.06
N GLN A 133 20.49 -12.11 12.20
CA GLN A 133 19.34 -11.46 12.81
C GLN A 133 18.88 -10.26 11.97
N TRP A 134 19.81 -9.52 11.36
CA TRP A 134 19.45 -8.43 10.45
C TRP A 134 18.57 -8.90 9.29
N TRP A 135 18.92 -10.04 8.69
CA TRP A 135 18.12 -10.60 7.61
C TRP A 135 16.69 -10.94 8.00
N THR A 136 16.40 -11.20 9.28
CA THR A 136 15.01 -11.39 9.74
C THR A 136 14.17 -10.11 9.59
N THR A 137 14.80 -8.93 9.63
CA THR A 137 14.09 -7.65 9.51
C THR A 137 13.56 -7.39 8.10
N ILE A 138 14.05 -8.10 7.06
CA ILE A 138 13.51 -8.02 5.69
C ILE A 138 12.05 -8.49 5.62
N ILE A 139 11.60 -9.28 6.61
CA ILE A 139 10.21 -9.70 6.73
C ILE A 139 9.28 -8.47 6.77
N SER A 140 9.69 -7.36 7.38
CA SER A 140 8.87 -6.16 7.51
C SER A 140 8.44 -5.56 6.15
N PRO A 141 9.35 -5.14 5.25
CA PRO A 141 8.96 -4.64 3.94
C PRO A 141 8.28 -5.71 3.08
N LEU A 142 8.67 -6.98 3.17
CA LEU A 142 8.07 -8.05 2.37
C LEU A 142 6.62 -8.33 2.77
N VAL A 143 6.32 -8.40 4.07
CA VAL A 143 4.94 -8.56 4.58
C VAL A 143 4.11 -7.34 4.19
N THR A 144 4.66 -6.13 4.30
CA THR A 144 3.96 -4.91 3.89
C THR A 144 3.62 -4.94 2.39
N MET A 145 4.58 -5.28 1.53
CA MET A 145 4.32 -5.45 0.09
C MET A 145 3.32 -6.57 -0.18
N GLN A 146 3.43 -7.69 0.52
CA GLN A 146 2.48 -8.80 0.37
C GLN A 146 1.07 -8.31 0.66
N ILE A 147 0.88 -7.57 1.75
CA ILE A 147 -0.42 -7.10 2.16
C ILE A 147 -0.97 -6.07 1.16
N LEU A 148 -0.19 -5.05 0.83
CA LEU A 148 -0.64 -3.96 -0.03
C LEU A 148 -0.81 -4.37 -1.49
N LEU A 149 -0.06 -5.35 -2.00
CA LEU A 149 -0.14 -5.76 -3.39
C LEU A 149 -1.08 -6.95 -3.62
N ASN A 150 -1.17 -7.88 -2.67
CA ASN A 150 -1.80 -9.19 -2.90
C ASN A 150 -3.06 -9.46 -2.05
N THR A 151 -3.43 -8.59 -1.10
CA THR A 151 -4.60 -8.87 -0.24
C THR A 151 -5.88 -8.42 -0.93
N GLY A 152 -6.88 -9.31 -1.05
CA GLY A 152 -8.14 -8.99 -1.76
C GLY A 152 -9.03 -8.01 -1.01
N SER A 153 -8.91 -7.95 0.32
CA SER A 153 -9.72 -7.10 1.20
C SER A 153 -9.17 -5.68 1.38
N THR A 154 -7.94 -5.39 0.91
CA THR A 154 -7.27 -4.09 1.06
C THR A 154 -6.31 -3.82 -0.12
N GLY A 155 -5.58 -2.70 -0.11
CA GLY A 155 -4.45 -2.51 -1.01
C GLY A 155 -4.79 -2.30 -2.49
N VAL A 156 -3.81 -2.55 -3.35
CA VAL A 156 -3.85 -2.41 -4.81
C VAL A 156 -4.82 -3.41 -5.42
N MET A 157 -4.90 -4.63 -4.90
CA MET A 157 -5.77 -5.67 -5.46
C MET A 157 -7.25 -5.32 -5.28
N GLN A 158 -7.66 -4.88 -4.09
CA GLN A 158 -9.03 -4.42 -3.87
C GLN A 158 -9.34 -3.18 -4.71
N ALA A 159 -8.41 -2.22 -4.76
CA ALA A 159 -8.63 -0.95 -5.46
C ALA A 159 -8.68 -1.12 -6.98
N ASN A 160 -8.02 -2.15 -7.53
CA ASN A 160 -8.10 -2.54 -8.94
C ASN A 160 -8.92 -3.81 -9.17
N GLY A 161 -9.74 -4.23 -8.20
CA GLY A 161 -10.66 -5.35 -8.39
C GLY A 161 -11.77 -4.99 -9.36
N THR A 162 -12.40 -6.00 -9.98
CA THR A 162 -13.43 -5.82 -11.01
C THR A 162 -14.53 -4.85 -10.57
N ARG A 163 -15.09 -5.02 -9.37
CA ARG A 163 -16.11 -4.11 -8.79
C ARG A 163 -15.63 -2.66 -8.66
N SER A 164 -14.39 -2.46 -8.19
CA SER A 164 -13.80 -1.13 -8.01
C SER A 164 -13.51 -0.44 -9.35
N LEU A 165 -13.07 -1.20 -10.36
CA LEU A 165 -12.78 -0.70 -11.69
C LEU A 165 -14.04 -0.47 -12.52
N LYS A 166 -15.07 -1.30 -12.36
CA LYS A 166 -16.35 -1.23 -13.08
C LYS A 166 -16.94 0.17 -13.03
N ARG A 167 -16.93 0.84 -11.87
CA ARG A 167 -17.44 2.22 -11.72
C ARG A 167 -16.76 3.25 -12.64
N TYR A 168 -15.51 3.00 -13.04
CA TYR A 168 -14.76 3.88 -13.93
C TYR A 168 -14.99 3.50 -15.38
N TYR A 169 -14.97 2.20 -15.70
CA TYR A 169 -15.22 1.71 -17.05
C TYR A 169 -16.68 1.93 -17.50
N ASP A 170 -17.64 1.92 -16.58
CA ASP A 170 -19.06 2.23 -16.88
C ASP A 170 -19.28 3.73 -17.15
N ARG A 171 -18.43 4.61 -16.59
CA ARG A 171 -18.60 6.08 -16.70
C ARG A 171 -17.73 6.73 -17.77
N CYS A 172 -16.46 6.32 -17.86
CA CYS A 172 -15.46 6.95 -18.73
C CYS A 172 -14.41 5.92 -19.21
N PRO A 173 -14.81 4.89 -20.00
CA PRO A 173 -13.94 3.77 -20.35
C PRO A 173 -12.65 4.21 -21.06
N GLU A 174 -12.75 5.12 -22.04
CA GLU A 174 -11.60 5.60 -22.81
C GLU A 174 -10.63 6.44 -21.97
N GLU A 175 -11.16 7.37 -21.16
CA GLU A 175 -10.35 8.24 -20.30
C GLU A 175 -9.61 7.43 -19.24
N TYR A 176 -10.29 6.47 -18.61
CA TYR A 176 -9.68 5.65 -17.57
C TYR A 176 -8.66 4.67 -18.13
N LYS A 177 -8.90 4.11 -19.32
CA LYS A 177 -7.91 3.31 -20.03
C LYS A 177 -6.65 4.13 -20.37
N ALA A 178 -6.82 5.33 -20.92
CA ALA A 178 -5.71 6.23 -21.21
C ALA A 178 -4.94 6.63 -19.95
N TYR A 179 -5.64 6.88 -18.84
CA TYR A 179 -5.02 7.15 -17.54
C TYR A 179 -4.16 5.97 -17.05
N ARG A 180 -4.67 4.74 -17.13
CA ARG A 180 -3.90 3.54 -16.76
C ARG A 180 -2.66 3.31 -17.62
N GLU A 181 -2.75 3.59 -18.91
CA GLU A 181 -1.62 3.43 -19.84
C GLU A 181 -0.51 4.45 -19.56
N SER A 182 -0.88 5.64 -19.08
CA SER A 182 0.02 6.78 -18.86
C SER A 182 0.46 6.97 -17.41
N THR A 183 -0.15 6.26 -16.45
CA THR A 183 0.12 6.42 -15.01
C THR A 183 0.53 5.09 -14.36
N SER A 184 1.71 5.11 -13.74
CA SER A 184 2.27 3.96 -13.02
C SER A 184 1.32 3.48 -11.93
N ILE A 185 1.33 2.18 -11.62
CA ILE A 185 0.47 1.64 -10.56
C ILE A 185 0.96 2.01 -9.16
N LEU A 186 2.27 1.99 -8.92
CA LEU A 186 2.86 2.11 -7.59
C LEU A 186 3.97 3.15 -7.55
N ILE A 187 5.10 2.90 -8.23
CA ILE A 187 6.28 3.80 -8.20
C ILE A 187 5.97 5.06 -9.01
N PRO A 188 5.98 6.27 -8.43
CA PRO A 188 5.76 7.52 -9.16
C PRO A 188 6.73 7.67 -10.33
N PHE A 189 6.19 7.85 -11.55
CA PHE A 189 7.03 7.87 -12.75
C PHE A 189 6.47 8.77 -13.85
N ILE A 190 7.37 9.49 -14.53
CA ILE A 190 7.04 10.36 -15.65
C ILE A 190 7.31 9.62 -16.96
N GLY A 191 6.36 9.67 -17.89
CA GLY A 191 6.51 9.00 -19.19
C GLY A 191 6.20 7.50 -19.15
N TYR A 192 5.38 7.05 -18.20
CA TYR A 192 4.96 5.64 -18.06
C TYR A 192 4.34 5.08 -19.35
N LYS A 193 3.73 5.92 -20.18
CA LYS A 193 3.18 5.53 -21.49
C LYS A 193 4.21 4.84 -22.39
N SER A 194 5.46 5.30 -22.38
CA SER A 194 6.53 4.79 -23.25
C SER A 194 7.22 3.54 -22.68
N VAL A 195 6.90 3.13 -21.46
CA VAL A 195 7.56 2.00 -20.79
C VAL A 195 7.06 0.68 -21.40
N PRO A 196 7.96 -0.21 -21.86
CA PRO A 196 7.60 -1.55 -22.33
C PRO A 196 6.79 -2.36 -21.30
N MET A 197 5.86 -3.17 -21.78
CA MET A 197 4.95 -3.93 -20.91
C MET A 197 5.68 -4.87 -19.94
N PHE A 198 6.82 -5.43 -20.34
CA PHE A 198 7.60 -6.29 -19.44
C PHE A 198 8.14 -5.52 -18.23
N LEU A 199 8.66 -4.30 -18.41
CA LEU A 199 9.13 -3.44 -17.31
C LEU A 199 7.99 -2.97 -16.41
N LYS A 200 6.83 -2.65 -17.01
CA LYS A 200 5.61 -2.33 -16.25
C LYS A 200 5.22 -3.46 -15.31
N ARG A 201 5.29 -4.71 -15.78
CA ARG A 201 4.94 -5.91 -15.01
C ARG A 201 5.98 -6.31 -13.96
N THR A 202 7.27 -6.04 -14.19
CA THR A 202 8.34 -6.46 -13.28
C THR A 202 8.77 -5.38 -12.30
N ILE A 203 9.08 -4.17 -12.78
CA ILE A 203 9.61 -3.07 -11.96
C ILE A 203 8.47 -2.31 -11.27
N PHE A 204 7.39 -2.04 -12.01
CA PHE A 204 6.29 -1.22 -11.49
C PHE A 204 5.20 -2.04 -10.79
N PHE A 205 5.29 -3.38 -10.82
CA PHE A 205 4.28 -4.28 -10.28
C PHE A 205 2.89 -4.14 -10.93
N ASP A 206 2.81 -3.72 -12.20
CA ASP A 206 1.54 -3.59 -12.93
C ASP A 206 1.11 -4.96 -13.49
N PHE A 207 0.71 -5.85 -12.59
CA PHE A 207 0.34 -7.23 -12.92
C PHE A 207 -0.96 -7.32 -13.72
N LYS A 208 -1.07 -8.35 -14.57
CA LYS A 208 -2.27 -8.63 -15.39
C LYS A 208 -3.55 -8.75 -14.56
N ARG A 209 -3.47 -9.27 -13.34
CA ARG A 209 -4.62 -9.40 -12.42
C ARG A 209 -5.21 -8.06 -11.95
N TYR A 210 -4.52 -6.94 -12.17
CA TYR A 210 -5.05 -5.60 -11.91
C TYR A 210 -5.76 -5.01 -13.13
N GLU A 211 -5.74 -5.69 -14.28
CA GLU A 211 -6.47 -5.29 -15.48
C GLU A 211 -7.97 -5.53 -15.27
N TYR A 212 -8.81 -4.63 -15.80
CA TYR A 212 -10.24 -4.82 -15.74
C TYR A 212 -10.64 -5.99 -16.64
N GLN A 213 -11.33 -6.97 -16.07
CA GLN A 213 -11.94 -8.06 -16.81
C GLN A 213 -13.45 -7.81 -16.80
N PRO A 214 -14.10 -7.59 -17.96
CA PRO A 214 -15.54 -7.48 -18.00
C PRO A 214 -16.13 -8.79 -17.47
N GLU A 215 -17.04 -8.69 -16.50
CA GLU A 215 -17.70 -9.85 -15.91
C GLU A 215 -18.38 -10.64 -17.02
N THR A 216 -18.10 -11.94 -17.06
CA THR A 216 -18.90 -12.84 -17.89
C THR A 216 -20.26 -13.03 -17.21
N GLU A 217 -21.33 -13.35 -17.96
CA GLU A 217 -22.68 -13.59 -17.38
C GLU A 217 -22.69 -14.64 -16.25
N GLN A 218 -21.65 -15.47 -16.14
CA GLN A 218 -21.48 -16.47 -15.09
C GLN A 218 -20.93 -15.88 -13.78
N ASP A 219 -20.17 -14.80 -13.83
CA ASP A 219 -19.57 -14.16 -12.64
C ASP A 219 -20.61 -13.33 -11.88
N VAL A 220 -21.52 -12.68 -12.61
CA VAL A 220 -22.65 -11.93 -12.03
C VAL A 220 -23.56 -12.86 -11.23
N LYS A 221 -23.89 -14.03 -11.80
CA LYS A 221 -24.74 -15.03 -11.13
C LYS A 221 -24.11 -15.58 -9.85
N LYS A 222 -22.79 -15.76 -9.83
CA LYS A 222 -22.05 -16.21 -8.63
C LYS A 222 -21.99 -15.16 -7.53
N ALA A 223 -21.82 -13.89 -7.89
CA ALA A 223 -21.80 -12.80 -6.92
C ALA A 223 -23.18 -12.59 -6.27
N ASP A 224 -24.25 -12.71 -7.05
CA ASP A 224 -25.63 -12.64 -6.53
C ASP A 224 -25.97 -13.86 -5.65
N GLU A 225 -25.36 -15.02 -5.87
CA GLU A 225 -25.49 -16.22 -5.02
C GLU A 225 -24.66 -16.14 -3.73
N GLU A 226 -23.55 -15.41 -3.71
CA GLU A 226 -22.71 -15.20 -2.51
C GLU A 226 -23.20 -14.04 -1.61
N GLU A 227 -24.00 -13.12 -2.15
CA GLU A 227 -24.63 -12.01 -1.41
C GLU A 227 -26.06 -12.36 -0.89
N ALA A 228 -26.59 -13.56 -1.18
CA ALA A 228 -27.90 -14.07 -0.74
C ALA A 228 -27.83 -15.05 0.44
#